data_AF-A0A918JV39-F1
#
_entry.id   AF-A0A918JV39-F1
#
_cell.length_a   1.000
_cell.length_b   1.000
_cell.length_c   1.000
_cell.angle_alpha   90.00
_cell.angle_beta   90.00
_cell.angle_gamma   90.00
#
_symmetry.space_group_name_H-M   'P 1'
#
loop_
_entity.id
_entity.type
_entity.pdbx_description
1 polymer ?
#
loop_
_entity_poly.entity_id
_entity_poly.type
_entity_poly.pdbx_seq_one_letter_code
_entity_poly.pdbx_strand_id
1 'polypeptide(L)'
;MTNLIPKEKRIDELIRFGAPKLFLENIGNVTELEFRVEKTDGAYFYLPKILDYKIIRNQNIIPIFSCGESFYVFTFNKHTERIIHFELENDAIYTDYGNNWNVLLMDIMIQYFEDKIDNGIENNDFKRVGEKIEFHKAEKLFKLLDIPIEEYNTKYDQKEKWRIEIAKELEIL
;
A
#
# COMPACT_ATOMS: atom_id res chain seq x y z
N MET A 1 -6.20 18.22 17.34
CA MET A 1 -6.47 18.80 16.01
C MET A 1 -5.77 17.93 14.98
N THR A 2 -6.47 17.57 13.90
CA THR A 2 -5.89 16.82 12.77
C THR A 2 -5.07 17.77 11.91
N ASN A 3 -3.90 17.34 11.44
CA ASN A 3 -2.98 18.18 10.69
C ASN A 3 -2.48 17.45 9.43
N LEU A 4 -2.69 18.04 8.26
CA LEU A 4 -2.17 17.52 6.99
C LEU A 4 -0.75 18.06 6.76
N ILE A 5 0.22 17.16 6.58
CA ILE A 5 1.60 17.55 6.32
C ILE A 5 1.73 18.18 4.91
N PRO A 6 2.35 19.38 4.78
CA PRO A 6 2.49 20.07 3.50
C PRO A 6 3.19 19.23 2.42
N LYS A 7 2.83 19.45 1.15
CA LYS A 7 3.35 18.70 -0.01
C LYS A 7 4.87 18.77 -0.10
N GLU A 8 5.45 19.91 0.25
CA GLU A 8 6.89 20.17 0.19
C GLU A 8 7.68 19.35 1.22
N LYS A 9 7.05 18.93 2.32
CA LYS A 9 7.68 18.13 3.39
C LYS A 9 7.35 16.64 3.29
N ARG A 10 6.44 16.25 2.39
CA ARG A 10 5.89 14.90 2.32
C ARG A 10 6.97 13.83 2.21
N ILE A 11 7.87 13.98 1.24
CA ILE A 11 8.87 12.95 0.91
C ILE A 11 9.83 12.78 2.09
N ASP A 12 10.37 13.87 2.63
CA ASP A 12 11.30 13.82 3.76
C ASP A 12 10.66 13.19 5.01
N GLU A 13 9.40 13.51 5.28
CA GLU A 13 8.66 12.95 6.42
C GLU A 13 8.38 11.46 6.23
N LEU A 14 7.96 11.01 5.03
CA LEU A 14 7.76 9.58 4.75
C LEU A 14 9.07 8.78 4.86
N ILE A 15 10.17 9.30 4.32
CA ILE A 15 11.50 8.68 4.46
C ILE A 15 11.90 8.59 5.93
N ARG A 16 11.64 9.63 6.74
CA ARG A 16 11.90 9.60 8.19
C ARG A 16 11.15 8.45 8.88
N PHE A 17 9.96 8.11 8.39
CA PHE A 17 9.16 6.99 8.87
C PHE A 17 9.48 5.64 8.18
N GLY A 18 10.59 5.55 7.46
CA GLY A 18 11.08 4.30 6.88
C GLY A 18 10.48 3.94 5.52
N ALA A 19 9.80 4.86 4.84
CA ALA A 19 9.33 4.62 3.48
C ALA A 19 10.51 4.39 2.53
N PRO A 20 10.45 3.37 1.66
CA PRO A 20 11.48 3.17 0.65
C PRO A 20 11.54 4.36 -0.30
N LYS A 21 12.75 4.88 -0.53
CA LYS A 21 12.93 6.10 -1.30
C LYS A 21 12.52 5.90 -2.76
N LEU A 22 12.90 4.76 -3.35
CA LEU A 22 12.62 4.49 -4.75
C LEU A 22 11.11 4.31 -4.99
N PHE A 23 10.41 3.72 -4.01
CA PHE A 23 8.95 3.67 -4.03
C PHE A 23 8.34 5.08 -4.13
N LEU A 24 8.75 5.99 -3.23
CA LEU A 24 8.19 7.35 -3.21
C LEU A 24 8.43 8.14 -4.49
N GLU A 25 9.60 7.96 -5.12
CA GLU A 25 9.97 8.60 -6.39
C GLU A 25 9.14 8.07 -7.58
N ASN A 26 8.70 6.82 -7.50
CA ASN A 26 7.97 6.13 -8.57
C ASN A 26 6.44 6.16 -8.42
N ILE A 27 5.89 6.68 -7.33
CA ILE A 27 4.43 6.81 -7.14
C ILE A 27 3.79 7.56 -8.33
N GLY A 28 2.79 6.93 -8.96
CA GLY A 28 2.10 7.46 -10.13
C GLY A 28 2.91 7.44 -11.43
N ASN A 29 4.07 6.78 -11.46
CA ASN A 29 4.95 6.66 -12.63
C ASN A 29 5.29 5.19 -12.99
N VAL A 30 4.77 4.20 -12.25
CA VAL A 30 4.87 2.78 -12.60
C VAL A 30 3.67 2.39 -13.45
N THR A 31 3.86 2.24 -14.76
CA THR A 31 2.78 1.91 -15.72
C THR A 31 2.02 0.64 -15.35
N GLU A 32 2.71 -0.36 -14.80
CA GLU A 32 2.09 -1.62 -14.37
C GLU A 32 1.11 -1.43 -13.19
N LEU A 33 1.17 -0.29 -12.49
CA LEU A 33 0.37 0.06 -11.31
C LEU A 33 -0.51 1.31 -11.54
N GLU A 34 -0.80 1.68 -12.79
CA GLU A 34 -1.40 2.97 -13.21
C GLU A 34 -2.75 3.32 -12.55
N PHE A 35 -3.44 2.35 -11.94
CA PHE A 35 -4.71 2.55 -11.20
C PHE A 35 -4.67 2.03 -9.76
N ARG A 36 -3.50 1.60 -9.28
CA ARG A 36 -3.29 1.06 -7.93
C ARG A 36 -2.45 2.01 -7.08
N VAL A 37 -1.47 2.66 -7.70
CA VAL A 37 -0.53 3.58 -7.04
C VAL A 37 -0.49 4.89 -7.82
N GLU A 38 -1.46 5.75 -7.58
CA GLU A 38 -1.60 7.03 -8.26
C GLU A 38 -0.89 8.18 -7.52
N LYS A 39 -0.75 9.30 -8.21
CA LYS A 39 -0.15 10.53 -7.66
C LYS A 39 -0.96 11.05 -6.47
N THR A 40 -0.30 11.81 -5.59
CA THR A 40 -0.91 12.33 -4.36
C THR A 40 -1.72 13.61 -4.52
N ASP A 41 -1.82 14.17 -5.72
CA ASP A 41 -2.55 15.42 -5.98
C ASP A 41 -4.02 15.30 -5.56
N GLY A 42 -4.66 14.14 -5.82
CA GLY A 42 -6.01 13.83 -5.35
C GLY A 42 -6.10 13.86 -3.83
N ALA A 43 -5.22 13.14 -3.13
CA ALA A 43 -5.18 13.14 -1.66
C ALA A 43 -5.03 14.56 -1.07
N TYR A 44 -4.15 15.40 -1.63
CA TYR A 44 -3.99 16.78 -1.17
C TYR A 44 -5.20 17.67 -1.43
N PHE A 45 -5.97 17.39 -2.48
CA PHE A 45 -7.20 18.10 -2.79
C PHE A 45 -8.38 17.69 -1.88
N TYR A 46 -8.49 16.41 -1.55
CA TYR A 46 -9.66 15.85 -0.84
C TYR A 46 -9.49 15.75 0.68
N LEU A 47 -8.32 15.35 1.19
CA LEU A 47 -8.11 15.19 2.64
C LEU A 47 -8.47 16.42 3.49
N PRO A 48 -8.22 17.67 3.06
CA PRO A 48 -8.63 18.85 3.82
C PRO A 48 -10.15 18.91 4.11
N LYS A 49 -10.98 18.25 3.29
CA LYS A 49 -12.44 18.25 3.42
C LYS A 49 -12.96 17.25 4.45
N ILE A 50 -12.11 16.34 4.93
CA ILE A 50 -12.48 15.23 5.82
C ILE A 50 -11.58 15.16 7.07
N LEU A 51 -10.94 16.26 7.46
CA LEU A 51 -10.05 16.30 8.64
C LEU A 51 -10.78 16.06 9.98
N ASP A 52 -12.10 16.10 9.98
CA ASP A 52 -12.99 15.83 11.11
C ASP A 52 -13.35 14.34 11.28
N TYR A 53 -12.99 13.49 10.32
CA TYR A 53 -13.19 12.04 10.38
C TYR A 53 -12.60 11.44 11.65
N LYS A 54 -13.33 10.52 12.29
CA LYS A 54 -12.94 9.89 13.55
C LYS A 54 -11.67 9.06 13.37
N ILE A 55 -11.49 8.39 12.24
CA ILE A 55 -10.36 7.49 11.99
C ILE A 55 -8.99 8.21 11.97
N ILE A 56 -8.98 9.51 11.64
CA ILE A 56 -7.79 10.36 11.55
C ILE A 56 -7.79 11.52 12.56
N ARG A 57 -8.80 11.57 13.44
CA ARG A 57 -8.95 12.65 14.40
C ARG A 57 -7.73 12.74 15.31
N ASN A 58 -7.19 13.95 15.46
CA ASN A 58 -6.01 14.23 16.30
C ASN A 58 -4.72 13.54 15.84
N GLN A 59 -4.63 13.22 14.55
CA GLN A 59 -3.42 12.70 13.92
C GLN A 59 -2.78 13.75 13.02
N ASN A 60 -1.46 13.67 12.85
CA ASN A 60 -0.83 14.19 11.66
C ASN A 60 -1.02 13.19 10.53
N ILE A 61 -1.23 13.67 9.31
CA ILE A 61 -1.50 12.84 8.13
C ILE A 61 -0.48 13.20 7.07
N ILE A 62 0.18 12.18 6.52
CA ILE A 62 1.05 12.31 5.35
C ILE A 62 0.47 11.42 4.25
N PRO A 63 0.00 12.00 3.14
CA PRO A 63 -0.47 11.21 2.00
C PRO A 63 0.66 10.37 1.42
N ILE A 64 0.43 9.07 1.22
CA ILE A 64 1.37 8.16 0.55
C ILE A 64 1.04 8.14 -0.94
N PHE A 65 -0.12 7.62 -1.33
CA PHE A 65 -0.63 7.61 -2.70
C PHE A 65 -2.17 7.56 -2.70
N SER A 66 -2.77 7.72 -3.88
CA SER A 66 -4.21 7.56 -4.10
C SER A 66 -4.50 6.33 -4.97
N CYS A 67 -5.71 5.80 -4.85
CA CYS A 67 -6.24 4.75 -5.72
C CYS A 67 -7.73 5.05 -5.93
N GLY A 68 -8.07 5.71 -7.04
CA GLY A 68 -9.41 6.28 -7.25
C GLY A 68 -9.82 7.24 -6.13
N GLU A 69 -10.91 6.91 -5.45
CA GLU A 69 -11.46 7.69 -4.32
C GLU A 69 -10.92 7.24 -2.95
N SER A 70 -9.95 6.32 -2.95
CA SER A 70 -9.30 5.79 -1.77
C SER A 70 -7.95 6.45 -1.51
N PHE A 71 -7.60 6.58 -0.24
CA PHE A 71 -6.36 7.21 0.22
C PHE A 71 -5.54 6.24 1.05
N TYR A 72 -4.25 6.16 0.71
CA TYR A 72 -3.23 5.51 1.52
C TYR A 72 -2.45 6.60 2.22
N VAL A 73 -2.48 6.62 3.54
CA VAL A 73 -1.85 7.68 4.34
C VAL A 73 -1.03 7.11 5.48
N PHE A 74 0.03 7.81 5.85
CA PHE A 74 0.73 7.60 7.11
C PHE A 74 0.13 8.55 8.16
N THR A 75 -0.36 8.00 9.26
CA THR A 75 -0.91 8.76 10.39
C THR A 75 -0.01 8.65 11.60
N PHE A 76 0.22 9.77 12.30
CA PHE A 76 1.03 9.75 13.51
C PHE A 76 0.68 10.82 14.55
N ASN A 77 0.91 10.47 15.81
CA ASN A 77 0.90 11.37 16.95
C ASN A 77 1.89 10.86 18.02
N LYS A 78 1.79 11.33 19.28
CA LYS A 78 2.67 10.91 20.38
C LYS A 78 2.55 9.44 20.80
N HIS A 79 1.51 8.74 20.36
CA HIS A 79 1.13 7.42 20.84
C HIS A 79 0.99 6.38 19.72
N THR A 80 0.70 6.81 18.51
CA THR A 80 0.37 5.92 17.39
C THR A 80 1.09 6.37 16.14
N GLU A 81 1.61 5.41 15.39
CA GLU A 81 2.19 5.58 14.06
C GLU A 81 1.70 4.40 13.20
N ARG A 82 1.02 4.70 12.09
CA ARG A 82 0.46 3.66 11.23
C ARG A 82 0.17 4.13 9.82
N ILE A 83 0.25 3.20 8.88
CA ILE A 83 -0.17 3.31 7.51
C ILE A 83 -1.58 2.74 7.41
N ILE A 84 -2.52 3.55 6.92
CA ILE A 84 -3.92 3.14 6.79
C ILE A 84 -4.45 3.44 5.40
N HIS A 85 -5.43 2.63 4.99
CA HIS A 85 -6.21 2.79 3.78
C HIS A 85 -7.68 3.03 4.15
N PHE A 86 -8.29 4.04 3.55
CA PHE A 86 -9.72 4.37 3.69
C PHE A 86 -10.22 5.15 2.46
N GLU A 87 -11.53 5.35 2.35
CA GLU A 87 -12.18 6.04 1.22
C GLU A 87 -12.74 7.41 1.60
N LEU A 88 -12.89 8.28 0.59
CA LEU A 88 -13.43 9.63 0.76
C LEU A 88 -14.84 9.65 1.38
N GLU A 89 -15.68 8.67 1.05
CA GLU A 89 -17.10 8.67 1.44
C GLU A 89 -17.36 8.01 2.81
N ASN A 90 -16.38 7.27 3.35
CA ASN A 90 -16.57 6.42 4.52
C ASN A 90 -15.53 6.70 5.61
N ASP A 91 -15.99 7.09 6.80
CA ASP A 91 -15.17 7.23 8.03
C ASP A 91 -14.87 5.85 8.65
N ALA A 92 -14.20 5.00 7.87
CA ALA A 92 -13.83 3.64 8.24
C ALA A 92 -12.46 3.27 7.66
N ILE A 93 -11.64 2.61 8.47
CA ILE A 93 -10.36 2.06 8.00
C ILE A 93 -10.65 0.73 7.31
N TYR A 94 -10.28 0.62 6.04
CA TYR A 94 -10.44 -0.61 5.27
C TYR A 94 -9.26 -1.54 5.49
N THR A 95 -8.07 -0.98 5.67
CA THR A 95 -6.88 -1.75 5.99
C THR A 95 -5.94 -0.92 6.87
N ASP A 96 -5.47 -1.53 7.97
CA ASP A 96 -4.43 -0.98 8.84
C ASP A 96 -3.18 -1.83 8.67
N TYR A 97 -2.14 -1.25 8.06
CA TYR A 97 -0.88 -1.93 7.79
C TYR A 97 0.12 -1.77 8.94
N GLY A 98 -0.29 -1.17 10.07
CA GLY A 98 0.61 -0.78 11.14
C GLY A 98 1.69 0.16 10.63
N ASN A 99 2.90 0.11 11.17
CA ASN A 99 4.03 0.93 10.72
C ASN A 99 4.98 0.19 9.75
N ASN A 100 4.53 -0.92 9.16
CA ASN A 100 5.39 -1.80 8.36
C ASN A 100 5.17 -1.60 6.86
N TRP A 101 6.08 -0.86 6.23
CA TRP A 101 6.07 -0.60 4.78
C TRP A 101 6.06 -1.87 3.94
N ASN A 102 6.71 -2.95 4.39
CA ASN A 102 6.72 -4.20 3.62
C ASN A 102 5.32 -4.83 3.54
N VAL A 103 4.42 -4.60 4.51
CA VAL A 103 3.03 -5.09 4.43
C VAL A 103 2.28 -4.36 3.34
N LEU A 104 2.43 -3.02 3.26
CA LEU A 104 1.85 -2.21 2.19
C LEU A 104 2.39 -2.62 0.81
N LEU A 105 3.71 -2.74 0.66
CA LEU A 105 4.33 -3.12 -0.61
C LEU A 105 3.94 -4.54 -1.03
N MET A 106 3.84 -5.47 -0.08
CA MET A 106 3.33 -6.82 -0.34
C MET A 106 1.90 -6.77 -0.86
N ASP A 107 1.02 -5.98 -0.26
CA ASP A 107 -0.36 -5.82 -0.72
C ASP A 107 -0.45 -5.24 -2.14
N ILE A 108 0.33 -4.20 -2.45
CA ILE A 108 0.43 -3.64 -3.81
C ILE A 108 0.86 -4.73 -4.81
N MET A 109 1.87 -5.52 -4.47
CA MET A 109 2.36 -6.58 -5.36
C MET A 109 1.37 -7.73 -5.51
N ILE A 110 0.62 -8.10 -4.47
CA ILE A 110 -0.45 -9.11 -4.57
C ILE A 110 -1.56 -8.60 -5.50
N GLN A 111 -2.00 -7.35 -5.34
CA GLN A 111 -3.03 -6.76 -6.22
C GLN A 111 -2.55 -6.72 -7.68
N TYR A 112 -1.28 -6.39 -7.91
CA TYR A 112 -0.69 -6.44 -9.24
C TYR A 112 -0.69 -7.86 -9.83
N PHE A 113 -0.40 -8.89 -9.02
CA PHE A 113 -0.50 -10.28 -9.46
C PHE A 113 -1.95 -10.64 -9.84
N GLU A 114 -2.91 -10.31 -8.97
CA GLU A 114 -4.35 -10.53 -9.17
C GLU A 114 -4.85 -9.87 -10.47
N ASP A 115 -4.38 -8.66 -10.79
CA ASP A 115 -4.73 -7.94 -12.02
C ASP A 115 -4.19 -8.60 -13.30
N LYS A 116 -3.17 -9.46 -13.18
CA LYS A 116 -2.47 -10.08 -14.32
C LYS A 116 -2.65 -11.59 -14.41
N ILE A 117 -3.24 -12.23 -13.40
CA ILE A 117 -3.33 -13.69 -13.31
C ILE A 117 -3.97 -14.31 -14.56
N ASP A 118 -5.04 -13.71 -15.09
CA ASP A 118 -5.76 -14.20 -16.27
C ASP A 118 -4.94 -14.09 -17.57
N ASN A 119 -4.01 -13.13 -17.64
CA ASN A 119 -3.17 -12.91 -18.80
C ASN A 119 -1.84 -13.67 -18.73
N GLY A 120 -1.55 -14.29 -17.58
CA GLY A 120 -0.25 -14.86 -17.25
C GLY A 120 0.78 -13.75 -16.98
N ILE A 121 1.41 -13.79 -15.81
CA ILE A 121 2.53 -12.90 -15.47
C ILE A 121 3.78 -13.74 -15.24
N GLU A 122 4.86 -13.39 -15.94
CA GLU A 122 6.15 -14.05 -15.72
C GLU A 122 6.84 -13.50 -14.47
N ASN A 123 7.54 -14.37 -13.74
CA ASN A 123 8.31 -14.01 -12.55
C ASN A 123 9.26 -12.81 -12.78
N ASN A 124 9.90 -12.73 -13.96
CA ASN A 124 10.81 -11.63 -14.27
C ASN A 124 10.11 -10.27 -14.35
N ASP A 125 8.91 -10.22 -14.93
CA ASP A 125 8.13 -8.99 -15.00
C ASP A 125 7.58 -8.60 -13.63
N PHE A 126 7.11 -9.59 -12.87
CA PHE A 126 6.71 -9.38 -11.47
C PHE A 126 7.84 -8.81 -10.62
N LYS A 127 9.03 -9.40 -10.73
CA LYS A 127 10.23 -8.94 -10.02
C LYS A 127 10.62 -7.52 -10.42
N ARG A 128 10.58 -7.18 -11.71
CA ARG A 128 10.87 -5.82 -12.20
C ARG A 128 9.96 -4.77 -11.59
N VAL A 129 8.66 -5.06 -11.43
CA VAL A 129 7.73 -4.14 -10.75
C VAL A 129 8.10 -4.02 -9.27
N GLY A 130 8.41 -5.14 -8.61
CA GLY A 130 8.91 -5.13 -7.23
C GLY A 130 10.16 -4.27 -7.04
N GLU A 131 11.11 -4.33 -7.97
CA GLU A 131 12.32 -3.50 -7.95
C GLU A 131 12.00 -2.01 -8.08
N LYS A 132 11.03 -1.61 -8.92
CA LYS A 132 10.59 -0.21 -9.05
C LYS A 132 9.99 0.36 -7.76
N ILE A 133 9.45 -0.48 -6.89
CA ILE A 133 8.87 -0.06 -5.59
C ILE A 133 9.72 -0.49 -4.40
N GLU A 134 10.98 -0.90 -4.63
CA GLU A 134 11.92 -1.32 -3.57
C GLU A 134 11.44 -2.53 -2.73
N PHE A 135 10.57 -3.37 -3.29
CA PHE A 135 10.08 -4.59 -2.65
C PHE A 135 10.98 -5.78 -2.97
N HIS A 136 12.05 -5.94 -2.20
CA HIS A 136 13.08 -6.97 -2.42
C HIS A 136 12.61 -8.43 -2.24
N LYS A 137 11.37 -8.63 -1.79
CA LYS A 137 10.78 -9.97 -1.58
C LYS A 137 9.91 -10.43 -2.75
N ALA A 138 9.86 -9.68 -3.85
CA ALA A 138 9.00 -9.94 -5.00
C ALA A 138 9.14 -11.36 -5.57
N GLU A 139 10.37 -11.86 -5.74
CA GLU A 139 10.58 -13.21 -6.29
C GLU A 139 10.03 -14.31 -5.36
N LYS A 140 10.22 -14.16 -4.04
CA LYS A 140 9.69 -15.12 -3.05
C LYS A 140 8.16 -15.04 -3.00
N LEU A 141 7.60 -13.82 -3.07
CA LEU A 141 6.16 -13.60 -3.14
C LEU A 141 5.56 -14.27 -4.38
N PHE A 142 6.19 -14.10 -5.56
CA PHE A 142 5.72 -14.72 -6.79
C PHE A 142 5.59 -16.24 -6.63
N LYS A 143 6.60 -16.91 -6.08
CA LYS A 143 6.57 -18.37 -5.85
C LYS A 143 5.48 -18.82 -4.88
N LEU A 144 5.05 -17.95 -3.96
CA LEU A 144 3.95 -18.24 -3.03
C LEU A 144 2.56 -18.04 -3.67
N LEU A 145 2.48 -17.22 -4.72
CA LEU A 145 1.25 -16.91 -5.46
C LEU A 145 1.07 -17.76 -6.72
N ASP A 146 2.18 -18.16 -7.34
CA ASP A 146 2.25 -19.00 -8.56
C ASP A 146 2.04 -20.48 -8.20
N ILE A 147 0.81 -20.77 -7.79
CA ILE A 147 0.32 -22.09 -7.40
C ILE A 147 -0.80 -22.55 -8.34
N PRO A 148 -1.11 -23.86 -8.41
CA PRO A 148 -2.21 -24.35 -9.25
C PRO A 148 -3.53 -23.64 -8.96
N ILE A 149 -4.32 -23.36 -10.00
CA ILE A 149 -5.55 -22.56 -9.88
C ILE A 149 -6.55 -23.10 -8.85
N GLU A 150 -6.64 -24.43 -8.70
CA GLU A 150 -7.50 -25.07 -7.69
C GLU A 150 -7.03 -24.76 -6.26
N GLU A 151 -5.71 -24.76 -6.05
CA GLU A 151 -5.10 -24.39 -4.77
C GLU A 151 -5.26 -22.89 -4.52
N TYR A 152 -5.01 -22.07 -5.55
CA TYR A 152 -5.20 -20.61 -5.51
C TYR A 152 -6.61 -20.25 -5.06
N ASN A 153 -7.63 -20.82 -5.70
CA ASN A 153 -9.04 -20.55 -5.38
C ASN A 153 -9.36 -20.95 -3.93
N THR A 154 -8.88 -22.12 -3.49
CA THR A 154 -9.07 -22.60 -2.11
C THR A 154 -8.41 -21.66 -1.09
N LYS A 155 -7.22 -21.15 -1.39
CA LYS A 155 -6.51 -20.18 -0.54
C LYS A 155 -7.18 -18.81 -0.56
N TYR A 156 -7.69 -18.39 -1.72
CA TYR A 156 -8.38 -17.11 -1.91
C TYR A 156 -9.69 -17.03 -1.12
N ASP A 157 -10.42 -18.14 -0.98
CA ASP A 157 -11.58 -18.23 -0.07
C ASP A 157 -11.22 -17.90 1.39
N GLN A 158 -9.95 -18.07 1.76
CA GLN A 158 -9.38 -17.69 3.05
C GLN A 158 -8.34 -16.58 2.92
N LYS A 159 -8.55 -15.60 2.02
CA LYS A 159 -7.56 -14.57 1.65
C LYS A 159 -6.83 -13.92 2.82
N GLU A 160 -7.53 -13.56 3.90
CA GLU A 160 -6.93 -12.89 5.06
C GLU A 160 -5.91 -13.80 5.77
N LYS A 161 -6.29 -15.07 5.96
CA LYS A 161 -5.40 -16.07 6.55
C LYS A 161 -4.22 -16.35 5.64
N TRP A 162 -4.46 -16.47 4.33
CA TRP A 162 -3.40 -16.72 3.36
C TRP A 162 -2.41 -15.55 3.28
N ARG A 163 -2.87 -14.30 3.31
CA ARG A 163 -2.02 -13.11 3.37
C ARG A 163 -1.14 -13.08 4.63
N ILE A 164 -1.66 -13.53 5.77
CA ILE A 164 -0.86 -13.69 7.00
C ILE A 164 0.19 -14.80 6.84
N GLU A 165 -0.17 -15.94 6.24
CA GLU A 165 0.78 -17.03 5.95
C GLU A 165 1.91 -16.54 5.03
N ILE A 166 1.58 -15.84 3.93
CA ILE A 166 2.55 -15.22 3.03
C ILE A 166 3.45 -14.24 3.78
N ALA A 167 2.89 -13.33 4.59
CA ALA A 167 3.67 -12.34 5.31
C ALA A 167 4.70 -12.99 6.26
N LYS A 168 4.34 -14.09 6.92
CA LYS A 168 5.26 -14.88 7.76
C LYS A 168 6.34 -15.56 6.94
N GLU A 169 5.96 -16.23 5.85
CA GLU A 169 6.91 -16.84 4.92
C GLU A 169 7.89 -15.81 4.34
N LEU A 170 7.43 -14.59 4.10
CA LEU A 170 8.26 -13.49 3.64
C LEU A 170 9.10 -12.82 4.75
N GLU A 171 8.95 -13.22 6.02
CA GLU A 171 9.60 -12.57 7.17
C GLU A 171 9.25 -11.07 7.24
N ILE A 172 7.97 -10.74 7.02
CA ILE A 172 7.40 -9.40 7.16
C ILE A 172 6.71 -9.25 8.53
N LEU A 173 6.08 -10.32 9.02
CA LEU A 173 5.35 -10.41 10.29
C LEU A 173 5.88 -11.55 11.17
#